data_AF-E5X000-F1
#
_entry.id   AF-E5X000-F1
#
_cell.length_a   1.000
_cell.length_b   1.000
_cell.length_c   1.000
_cell.angle_alpha   90.00
_cell.angle_beta   90.00
_cell.angle_gamma   90.00
#
_symmetry.space_group_name_H-M   'P 1'
#
loop_
_entity.id
_entity.type
_entity.pdbx_description
1 polymer ?
#
loop_
_entity_poly.entity_id
_entity_poly.type
_entity_poly.pdbx_seq_one_letter_code
_entity_poly.pdbx_strand_id
1 'polypeptide(L)' 'MKQLGYGDNYKYAHDYPGNFVRQQFLPDDLKDHRIWQPQDNPAEQKHKERMQALWGKKGND' A
#
# COMPACT_ATOMS: atom_id res chain seq x y z
N MET A 1 -11.39 -23.89 4.85
CA MET A 1 -11.00 -22.50 4.54
C MET A 1 -10.80 -21.66 5.81
N LYS A 2 -11.81 -21.47 6.68
CA LYS A 2 -11.65 -20.73 7.96
C LYS A 2 -10.59 -21.29 8.92
N GLN A 3 -10.32 -22.60 8.89
CA GLN A 3 -9.34 -23.24 9.78
C GLN A 3 -7.86 -22.96 9.44
N LEU A 4 -7.57 -22.28 8.33
CA LEU A 4 -6.19 -21.98 7.90
C LEU A 4 -5.76 -20.54 8.27
N GLY A 5 -6.52 -19.83 9.10
CA GLY A 5 -6.21 -18.46 9.52
C GLY A 5 -6.31 -17.41 8.41
N TYR A 6 -6.92 -17.75 7.27
CA TYR A 6 -7.13 -16.80 6.17
C TYR A 6 -8.04 -15.66 6.62
N GLY A 7 -7.45 -14.48 6.78
CA GLY A 7 -8.17 -13.23 7.05
C GLY A 7 -8.15 -12.75 8.50
N ASP A 8 -7.61 -13.52 9.45
CA ASP A 8 -7.62 -13.14 10.87
C ASP A 8 -6.82 -11.85 11.16
N ASN A 9 -5.86 -11.53 10.30
CA ASN A 9 -5.04 -10.33 10.40
C ASN A 9 -5.41 -9.24 9.37
N TYR A 10 -6.53 -9.39 8.66
CA TYR A 10 -6.97 -8.38 7.70
C TYR A 10 -7.35 -7.10 8.43
N LYS A 11 -6.77 -5.98 8.00
CA LYS A 11 -7.09 -4.66 8.56
C LYS A 11 -8.04 -3.93 7.63
N TYR A 12 -9.26 -3.65 8.11
CA TYR A 12 -10.23 -2.87 7.36
C TYR A 12 -9.82 -1.39 7.34
N ALA A 13 -9.44 -0.86 6.17
CA ALA A 13 -8.80 0.45 6.06
C ALA A 13 -9.65 1.63 6.55
N HIS A 14 -10.98 1.53 6.47
CA HIS A 14 -11.89 2.59 6.89
C HIS A 14 -11.99 2.78 8.41
N ASP A 15 -11.50 1.82 9.19
CA ASP A 15 -11.46 1.93 10.66
C ASP A 15 -10.23 2.70 11.15
N TYR A 16 -9.30 3.08 10.26
CA TYR A 16 -8.05 3.75 10.62
C TYR A 16 -8.05 5.23 10.19
N PRO A 17 -7.33 6.11 10.91
CA PRO A 17 -7.21 7.52 10.54
C PRO A 17 -6.75 7.72 9.10
N GLY A 18 -7.41 8.64 8.39
CA GLY A 18 -7.13 8.89 6.97
C GLY A 18 -7.63 7.79 6.02
N ASN A 19 -8.46 6.86 6.53
CA ASN A 19 -8.99 5.71 5.78
C ASN A 19 -7.89 4.85 5.17
N PHE A 20 -6.76 4.69 5.88
CA PHE A 20 -5.61 3.96 5.40
C PHE A 20 -4.89 3.24 6.54
N VAL A 21 -4.43 2.03 6.25
CA VAL A 21 -3.60 1.23 7.14
C VAL A 21 -2.53 0.51 6.34
N ARG A 22 -1.29 0.54 6.82
CA ARG A 22 -0.21 -0.25 6.22
C ARG A 22 -0.44 -1.72 6.54
N GLN A 23 -0.56 -2.51 5.49
CA GLN A 23 -0.61 -3.97 5.52
C GLN A 23 -0.02 -4.50 4.21
N GLN A 24 0.32 -5.79 4.21
CA GLN A 24 0.81 -6.44 3.01
C GLN A 24 -0.36 -6.76 2.08
N PHE A 25 -0.31 -6.24 0.85
CA PHE A 25 -1.35 -6.47 -0.18
C PHE A 25 -0.87 -7.40 -1.30
N LEU A 26 0.44 -7.40 -1.60
CA LEU A 26 1.05 -8.29 -2.56
C LEU A 26 1.53 -9.58 -1.88
N PRO A 27 1.59 -10.72 -2.60
CA PRO A 27 2.20 -11.95 -2.09
C PRO A 27 3.64 -11.74 -1.61
N ASP A 28 4.14 -12.65 -0.77
CA ASP A 28 5.49 -12.56 -0.19
C ASP A 28 6.58 -12.38 -1.25
N ASP A 29 6.46 -13.09 -2.37
CA ASP A 29 7.41 -13.05 -3.49
C ASP A 29 7.44 -11.70 -4.23
N LEU A 30 6.39 -10.88 -4.06
CA LEU A 30 6.21 -9.61 -4.77
C LEU A 30 6.08 -8.40 -3.84
N LYS A 31 6.22 -8.57 -2.53
CA LYS A 31 6.00 -7.50 -1.53
C LYS A 31 6.86 -6.25 -1.77
N ASP A 32 8.02 -6.43 -2.40
CA ASP A 32 8.94 -5.35 -2.73
C ASP A 32 8.87 -4.86 -4.17
N HIS A 33 8.03 -5.50 -5.01
CA HIS A 33 7.89 -5.13 -6.40
C HIS A 33 7.00 -3.89 -6.56
N ARG A 34 7.48 -2.93 -7.35
CA ARG A 34 6.73 -1.74 -7.74
C ARG A 34 6.16 -1.88 -9.14
N ILE A 35 4.83 -1.95 -9.23
CA ILE A 35 4.10 -2.14 -10.50
C ILE A 35 3.84 -0.79 -11.21
N TRP A 36 3.57 0.27 -10.47
CA TRP A 36 3.24 1.59 -11.02
C TRP A 36 4.33 2.63 -10.76
N GLN A 37 4.66 3.41 -11.79
CA GLN A 37 5.60 4.52 -11.72
C GLN A 37 4.95 5.79 -12.29
N PRO A 38 4.88 6.89 -11.52
CA PRO A 38 4.25 8.12 -11.97
C PRO A 38 5.03 8.71 -13.13
N GLN A 39 4.29 9.22 -14.12
CA GLN A 39 4.80 10.04 -15.21
C GLN A 39 4.71 11.53 -14.86
N ASP A 40 5.32 12.36 -15.69
CA ASP A 40 5.37 13.80 -15.47
C ASP A 40 4.13 14.52 -16.01
N ASN A 41 2.97 14.23 -15.40
CA ASN A 41 1.75 14.99 -15.63
C ASN A 41 1.09 15.40 -14.32
N PRO A 42 0.33 16.52 -14.29
CA PRO A 42 -0.22 17.07 -13.04
C PRO A 42 -1.11 16.10 -12.26
N ALA A 43 -1.88 15.25 -12.96
CA ALA A 43 -2.74 14.29 -12.31
C ALA A 43 -1.91 13.22 -11.57
N GLU A 44 -0.90 12.66 -12.21
CA GLU A 44 -0.03 11.65 -11.61
C GLU A 44 0.88 12.19 -10.51
N GLN A 45 1.29 13.47 -10.58
CA GLN A 45 2.03 14.10 -9.49
C GLN A 45 1.20 14.11 -8.19
N LYS A 46 -0.09 14.44 -8.25
CA LYS A 46 -1.00 14.37 -7.08
C LYS A 46 -1.12 12.95 -6.52
N HIS A 47 -1.16 11.94 -7.39
CA HIS A 47 -1.19 10.53 -6.95
C HIS A 47 0.14 10.12 -6.30
N LYS A 48 1.28 10.53 -6.87
CA LYS A 48 2.61 10.30 -6.32
C LYS A 48 2.75 10.89 -4.92
N GLU A 49 2.33 12.14 -4.71
CA GLU A 49 2.33 12.80 -3.41
C GLU A 49 1.48 12.04 -2.39
N ARG A 50 0.26 11.63 -2.78
CA ARG A 50 -0.60 10.81 -1.91
C ARG A 50 0.07 9.48 -1.56
N MET A 51 0.67 8.79 -2.53
CA MET A 51 1.37 7.52 -2.27
C MET A 51 2.55 7.71 -1.32
N GLN A 52 3.32 8.78 -1.47
CA GLN A 52 4.41 9.13 -0.55
C GLN A 52 3.91 9.48 0.85
N ALA A 53 2.78 10.17 0.99
CA ALA A 53 2.19 10.48 2.29
C ALA A 53 1.73 9.21 3.03
N LEU A 54 1.12 8.25 2.32
CA LEU A 54 0.61 7.01 2.89
C LEU A 54 1.74 6.01 3.24
N TRP A 55 2.67 5.80 2.31
CA TRP A 55 3.71 4.77 2.41
C TRP A 55 5.06 5.31 2.90
N GLY A 56 5.25 6.63 2.97
CA GLY A 56 6.53 7.27 3.20
C GLY A 56 7.40 7.31 1.94
N LYS A 57 8.57 7.93 2.02
CA LYS A 57 9.64 7.65 1.05
C LYS A 57 10.12 6.23 1.34
N LYS A 58 10.01 5.31 0.37
CA LYS A 58 10.77 4.05 0.45
C LYS A 58 12.24 4.46 0.37
N GLY A 59 12.90 4.56 1.52
CA GLY A 59 14.35 4.70 1.59
C GLY A 59 14.96 3.50 0.89
N ASN A 60 15.93 3.76 0.03
CA ASN A 60 16.76 2.74 -0.55
C ASN A 60 17.71 2.26 0.55
N ASP A 61 17.29 1.26 1.33
CA ASP A 61 18.15 0.43 2.18
C ASP A 61 17.99 -1.03 1.73
#